data_AF-A0A7S3CQZ2-F1
#
_entry.id   AF-A0A7S3CQZ2-F1
#
_cell.length_a   1.000
_cell.length_b   1.000
_cell.length_c   1.000
_cell.angle_alpha   90.00
_cell.angle_beta   90.00
_cell.angle_gamma   90.00
#
_symmetry.space_group_name_H-M   'P 1'
#
loop_
_entity.id
_entity.type
_entity.pdbx_description
1 polymer ?
#
loop_
_entity_poly.entity_id
_entity_poly.type
_entity_poly.pdbx_seq_one_letter_code
_entity_poly.pdbx_strand_id
1 'polypeptide(L)'
;VARVQVPRNAVGTPGTVSRQTAKLVAPRQNVLRVKTAKAAQNAVKLATRRSAMVCKAQAAETASDIMSKIKPGVVYGKDLVTLFDHAKKNGYAIPAVNCTSSSLINSCLLAAKKANSPMIIQFSNGGGLFMAGKKLDNTDQKAAIAGSVAGALQVKTLAEL
;
A
#
# COMPACT_ATOMS: atom_id res chain seq x y z
N VAL A 1 1.75 -23.32 4.29
CA VAL A 1 1.07 -22.06 4.68
C VAL A 1 0.68 -22.17 6.14
N ALA A 2 1.48 -21.61 7.05
CA ALA A 2 1.24 -21.69 8.50
C ALA A 2 0.88 -20.30 9.02
N ARG A 3 -0.38 -20.13 9.43
CA ARG A 3 -0.87 -18.96 10.19
C ARG A 3 -0.62 -19.22 11.67
N VAL A 4 0.06 -18.29 12.35
CA VAL A 4 0.06 -18.22 13.81
C VAL A 4 -0.99 -17.20 14.22
N GLN A 5 -2.01 -17.68 14.91
CA GLN A 5 -3.07 -16.92 15.58
C GLN A 5 -2.52 -16.32 16.88
N VAL A 6 -2.73 -15.03 17.13
CA VAL A 6 -2.46 -14.41 18.43
C VAL A 6 -3.79 -14.16 19.14
N PRO A 7 -4.02 -14.67 20.36
CA PRO A 7 -5.25 -14.40 21.10
C PRO A 7 -5.26 -12.96 21.67
N ARG A 8 -6.44 -12.33 21.60
CA ARG A 8 -6.75 -11.04 22.23
C ARG A 8 -7.14 -11.21 23.70
N ASN A 9 -6.95 -10.11 24.43
CA ASN A 9 -7.54 -9.71 25.71
C ASN A 9 -6.83 -10.14 27.00
N ALA A 10 -6.28 -9.15 27.71
CA ALA A 10 -6.60 -8.85 29.11
C ALA A 10 -5.75 -7.64 29.57
N VAL A 11 -6.30 -6.43 29.47
CA VAL A 11 -5.75 -5.27 30.19
C VAL A 11 -6.42 -5.28 31.56
N GLY A 12 -5.73 -5.84 32.55
CA GLY A 12 -6.02 -5.69 33.97
C GLY A 12 -4.79 -5.11 34.64
N THR A 13 -4.93 -3.93 35.24
CA THR A 13 -3.90 -3.27 36.04
C THR A 13 -3.64 -4.05 37.33
N PRO A 14 -2.37 -4.18 37.76
CA PRO A 14 -2.11 -4.45 39.17
C PRO A 14 -1.21 -3.39 39.79
N GLY A 15 -1.69 -2.84 40.90
CA GLY A 15 -0.93 -2.04 41.82
C GLY A 15 0.12 -2.83 42.60
N THR A 16 1.05 -2.04 43.11
CA THR A 16 1.92 -2.17 44.27
C THR A 16 1.83 -3.46 45.10
N VAL A 17 2.90 -4.28 45.08
CA VAL A 17 3.27 -5.18 46.18
C VAL A 17 4.78 -5.07 46.44
N SER A 18 5.10 -5.10 47.73
CA SER A 18 6.29 -4.60 48.39
C SER A 18 7.45 -5.61 48.51
N ARG A 19 8.66 -5.02 48.62
CA ARG A 19 9.86 -5.44 49.38
C ARG A 19 10.33 -6.91 49.29
N GLN A 20 11.59 -7.08 48.87
CA GLN A 20 12.62 -7.70 49.71
C GLN A 20 14.03 -7.34 49.22
N THR A 21 14.86 -6.87 50.15
CA THR A 21 16.23 -6.41 49.96
C THR A 21 17.20 -7.58 50.03
N ALA A 22 18.03 -7.77 48.99
CA ALA A 22 19.23 -8.59 49.05
C ALA A 22 20.45 -7.73 48.68
N LYS A 23 21.32 -7.49 49.67
CA LYS A 23 22.65 -6.90 49.49
C LYS A 23 23.52 -7.89 48.71
N LEU A 24 24.08 -7.47 47.58
CA LEU A 24 25.14 -8.19 46.87
C LEU A 24 26.30 -7.21 46.63
N VAL A 25 27.43 -7.53 47.24
CA VAL A 25 28.71 -6.80 47.14
C VAL A 25 29.26 -6.99 45.74
N ALA A 26 29.38 -5.91 44.96
CA ALA A 26 29.89 -5.96 43.59
C ALA A 26 31.39 -5.67 43.53
N PRO A 27 32.21 -6.53 42.91
CA PRO A 27 33.58 -6.19 42.54
C PRO A 27 33.61 -5.31 41.27
N ARG A 28 34.61 -4.41 41.24
CA ARG A 28 35.02 -3.45 40.20
C ARG A 28 34.54 -3.74 38.75
N GLN A 29 33.55 -2.98 38.26
CA GLN A 29 33.04 -3.03 36.87
C GLN A 29 33.22 -1.70 36.09
N ASN A 30 34.39 -1.06 36.16
CA ASN A 30 34.57 0.26 35.53
C ASN A 30 34.95 0.24 34.03
N VAL A 31 35.03 -0.93 33.38
CA VAL A 31 35.44 -1.04 31.96
C VAL A 31 34.30 -1.45 31.03
N LEU A 32 33.26 -2.15 31.52
CA LEU A 32 32.18 -2.65 30.67
C LEU A 32 31.16 -1.56 30.26
N ARG A 33 31.08 -0.46 31.00
CA ARG A 33 30.05 0.58 30.82
C ARG A 33 30.29 1.50 29.61
N VAL A 34 31.53 1.62 29.15
CA VAL A 34 31.89 2.52 28.04
C VAL A 34 31.67 1.88 26.67
N LYS A 35 31.90 0.56 26.55
CA LYS A 35 31.72 -0.18 25.28
C LYS A 35 30.24 -0.37 24.92
N THR A 36 29.38 -0.59 25.91
CA THR A 36 27.93 -0.78 25.71
C THR A 36 27.22 0.54 25.39
N ALA A 37 27.69 1.68 25.91
CA ALA A 37 27.14 3.00 25.60
C ALA A 37 27.34 3.40 24.13
N LYS A 38 28.51 3.08 23.55
CA LYS A 38 28.85 3.42 22.15
C LYS A 38 28.03 2.61 21.13
N ALA A 39 27.74 1.34 21.45
CA ALA A 39 26.87 0.49 20.65
C ALA A 39 25.40 0.96 20.67
N ALA A 40 24.91 1.41 21.84
CA ALA A 40 23.56 1.95 21.99
C ALA A 40 23.39 3.28 21.23
N GLN A 41 24.38 4.17 21.26
CA GLN A 41 24.34 5.44 20.54
C GLN A 41 24.30 5.26 19.02
N ASN A 42 25.00 4.26 18.47
CA ASN A 42 24.97 3.95 17.04
C ASN A 42 23.61 3.40 16.59
N ALA A 43 22.94 2.61 17.42
CA ALA A 43 21.60 2.09 17.13
C ALA A 43 20.54 3.21 17.06
N VAL A 44 20.63 4.20 17.96
CA VAL A 44 19.75 5.38 17.91
C VAL A 44 20.01 6.21 16.66
N LYS A 45 21.29 6.40 16.27
CA LYS A 45 21.67 7.14 15.05
C LYS A 45 21.14 6.49 13.76
N LEU A 46 21.03 5.16 13.73
CA LEU A 46 20.42 4.40 12.62
C LEU A 46 18.89 4.49 12.64
N ALA A 47 18.27 4.51 13.83
CA ALA A 47 16.83 4.68 13.99
C ALA A 47 16.38 6.09 13.57
N THR A 48 17.14 7.15 13.89
CA THR A 48 16.84 8.53 13.45
C THR A 48 16.95 8.69 11.92
N ARG A 49 17.79 7.88 11.24
CA ARG A 49 17.88 7.88 9.77
C ARG A 49 16.63 7.30 9.09
N ARG A 50 15.82 6.48 9.76
CA ARG A 50 14.54 6.00 9.21
C ARG A 50 13.49 7.11 9.15
N SER A 51 13.54 8.08 10.07
CA SER A 51 12.67 9.27 10.04
C SER A 51 13.05 10.27 8.95
N ALA A 52 14.26 10.19 8.37
CA ALA A 52 14.66 11.01 7.23
C ALA A 52 14.13 10.49 5.87
N MET A 53 13.48 9.31 5.86
CA MET A 53 12.69 8.82 4.74
C MET A 53 11.19 9.16 4.90
N VAL A 54 10.84 10.01 5.88
CA VAL A 54 9.63 10.82 5.78
C VAL A 54 9.77 11.62 4.51
N CYS A 55 8.94 11.27 3.52
CA CYS A 55 8.91 11.83 2.19
C CYS A 55 9.22 13.33 2.25
N LYS A 56 10.31 13.73 1.61
CA LYS A 56 10.49 15.10 1.17
C LYS A 56 9.27 15.44 0.32
N ALA A 57 8.27 16.06 0.93
CA ALA A 57 7.23 16.82 0.27
C ALA A 57 7.89 18.09 -0.29
N GLN A 58 8.80 17.92 -1.25
CA GLN A 58 9.32 19.04 -2.01
C GLN A 58 8.37 19.23 -3.19
N ALA A 59 7.52 20.26 -3.06
CA ALA A 59 6.77 20.95 -4.10
C ALA A 59 6.59 20.16 -5.41
N ALA A 60 5.75 19.14 -5.36
CA ALA A 60 5.24 18.47 -6.54
C ALA A 60 4.23 19.41 -7.23
N GLU A 61 4.34 19.53 -8.55
CA GLU A 61 3.24 19.99 -9.39
C GLU A 61 1.99 19.18 -8.97
N THR A 62 0.96 19.90 -8.53
CA THR A 62 -0.15 19.34 -7.77
C THR A 62 -0.91 18.31 -8.61
N ALA A 63 -1.53 17.29 -8.00
CA ALA A 63 -2.34 16.30 -8.74
C ALA A 63 -3.43 16.94 -9.62
N SER A 64 -3.84 18.17 -9.30
CA SER A 64 -4.72 19.03 -10.10
C SER A 64 -4.18 19.37 -11.51
N ASP A 65 -2.86 19.45 -11.66
CA ASP A 65 -2.22 19.91 -12.90
C ASP A 65 -2.16 18.80 -13.96
N ILE A 66 -2.23 17.53 -13.55
CA ILE A 66 -2.49 16.41 -14.45
C ILE A 66 -3.96 16.36 -14.85
N MET A 67 -4.87 16.55 -13.90
CA MET A 67 -6.30 16.36 -14.13
C MET A 67 -6.88 17.40 -15.10
N SER A 68 -6.22 18.54 -15.27
CA SER A 68 -6.53 19.52 -16.30
C SER A 68 -5.94 19.17 -17.68
N LYS A 69 -4.83 18.41 -17.72
CA LYS A 69 -4.15 18.02 -18.96
C LYS A 69 -4.71 16.75 -19.59
N ILE A 70 -5.25 15.83 -18.78
CA ILE A 70 -5.77 14.53 -19.23
C ILE A 70 -7.28 14.52 -19.18
N LYS A 71 -7.92 14.06 -20.26
CA LYS A 71 -9.37 13.93 -20.33
C LYS A 71 -9.88 12.85 -19.35
N PRO A 72 -11.05 13.05 -18.71
CA PRO A 72 -11.68 12.00 -17.92
C PRO A 72 -12.01 10.80 -18.82
N GLY A 73 -11.75 9.59 -18.30
CA GLY A 73 -11.92 8.36 -19.06
C GLY A 73 -10.72 7.43 -18.95
N VAL A 74 -10.70 6.41 -19.82
CA VAL A 74 -9.57 5.50 -19.93
C VAL A 74 -8.41 6.20 -20.64
N VAL A 75 -7.26 6.27 -19.98
CA VAL A 75 -6.06 6.93 -20.51
C VAL A 75 -5.27 5.96 -21.40
N TYR A 76 -4.89 6.40 -22.60
CA TYR A 76 -4.11 5.62 -23.55
C TYR A 76 -3.10 6.48 -24.33
N GLY A 77 -2.12 5.84 -24.98
CA GLY A 77 -1.16 6.51 -25.85
C GLY A 77 -0.20 7.46 -25.12
N LYS A 78 0.00 8.67 -25.67
CA LYS A 78 0.94 9.67 -25.17
C LYS A 78 0.55 10.21 -23.78
N ASP A 79 -0.74 10.21 -23.48
CA ASP A 79 -1.28 10.70 -22.20
C ASP A 79 -0.85 9.80 -21.04
N LEU A 80 -0.74 8.49 -21.28
CA LEU A 80 -0.25 7.52 -20.28
C LEU A 80 1.22 7.75 -19.95
N VAL A 81 2.06 8.03 -20.95
CA VAL A 81 3.49 8.33 -20.74
C VAL A 81 3.63 9.62 -19.94
N THR A 82 2.85 10.64 -20.29
CA THR A 82 2.84 11.94 -19.60
C THR A 82 2.41 11.78 -18.13
N LEU A 83 1.40 10.96 -17.86
CA LEU A 83 0.95 10.60 -16.52
C LEU A 83 2.06 9.95 -15.69
N PHE A 84 2.77 8.98 -16.26
CA PHE A 84 3.88 8.31 -15.57
C PHE A 84 5.09 9.22 -15.36
N ASP A 85 5.42 10.08 -16.31
CA ASP A 85 6.56 10.98 -16.17
C ASP A 85 6.31 12.06 -15.13
N HIS A 86 5.09 12.57 -15.03
CA HIS A 86 4.71 13.44 -13.93
C HIS A 86 4.72 12.70 -12.58
N ALA A 87 4.25 11.45 -12.51
CA ALA A 87 4.33 10.64 -11.29
C ALA A 87 5.79 10.46 -10.81
N LYS A 88 6.73 10.23 -11.74
CA LYS A 88 8.17 10.14 -11.43
C LYS A 88 8.74 11.48 -10.96
N LYS A 89 8.41 12.59 -11.63
CA LYS A 89 8.90 13.94 -11.28
C LYS A 89 8.42 14.38 -9.89
N ASN A 90 7.18 14.06 -9.56
CA ASN A 90 6.51 14.48 -8.32
C ASN A 90 6.60 13.43 -7.20
N GLY A 91 7.20 12.28 -7.46
CA GLY A 91 7.52 11.29 -6.44
C GLY A 91 6.31 10.60 -5.80
N TYR A 92 5.25 10.33 -6.57
CA TYR A 92 4.10 9.55 -6.11
C TYR A 92 3.88 8.29 -6.97
N ALA A 93 3.20 7.31 -6.37
CA ALA A 93 2.83 6.07 -7.05
C ALA A 93 1.34 6.07 -7.42
N ILE A 94 1.02 5.43 -8.52
CA ILE A 94 -0.37 5.22 -8.95
C ILE A 94 -0.81 3.84 -8.43
N PRO A 95 -1.89 3.75 -7.64
CA PRO A 95 -2.37 2.47 -7.13
C PRO A 95 -2.92 1.60 -8.28
N ALA A 96 -2.61 0.30 -8.23
CA ALA A 96 -3.14 -0.69 -9.15
C ALA A 96 -4.02 -1.68 -8.38
N VAL A 97 -5.32 -1.69 -8.68
CA VAL A 97 -6.30 -2.54 -8.00
C VAL A 97 -6.75 -3.67 -8.91
N ASN A 98 -6.63 -4.90 -8.40
CA ASN A 98 -7.18 -6.08 -9.06
C ASN A 98 -8.69 -6.11 -8.87
N CYS A 99 -9.44 -6.08 -9.96
CA CYS A 99 -10.89 -6.19 -9.95
C CYS A 99 -11.33 -7.58 -10.44
N THR A 100 -12.39 -8.10 -9.83
CA THR A 100 -13.00 -9.38 -10.21
C THR A 100 -14.50 -9.26 -10.49
N SER A 101 -15.16 -8.22 -9.96
CA SER A 101 -16.60 -7.98 -10.14
C SER A 101 -16.90 -6.53 -10.52
N SER A 102 -18.08 -6.31 -11.09
CA SER A 102 -18.60 -4.98 -11.44
C SER A 102 -18.67 -4.03 -10.23
N SER A 103 -19.02 -4.56 -9.05
CA SER A 103 -19.07 -3.78 -7.80
C SER A 103 -17.70 -3.27 -7.35
N LEU A 104 -16.63 -4.04 -7.57
CA LEU A 104 -15.27 -3.62 -7.27
C LEU A 104 -14.82 -2.52 -8.23
N ILE A 105 -15.15 -2.65 -9.52
CA ILE A 105 -14.88 -1.61 -10.52
C ILE A 105 -15.53 -0.28 -10.10
N ASN A 106 -16.82 -0.29 -9.77
CA ASN A 106 -17.53 0.92 -9.38
C ASN A 106 -16.96 1.53 -8.09
N SER A 107 -16.60 0.69 -7.12
CA SER A 107 -15.98 1.13 -5.86
C SER A 107 -14.61 1.76 -6.11
N CYS A 108 -13.83 1.21 -7.04
CA CYS A 108 -12.57 1.80 -7.46
C CYS A 108 -12.77 3.16 -8.13
N LEU A 109 -13.67 3.26 -9.10
CA LEU A 109 -13.96 4.54 -9.77
C LEU A 109 -14.44 5.61 -8.77
N LEU A 110 -15.30 5.24 -7.81
CA LEU A 110 -15.74 6.13 -6.74
C LEU A 110 -14.58 6.58 -5.84
N ALA A 111 -13.67 5.67 -5.49
CA ALA A 111 -12.50 5.97 -4.67
C ALA A 111 -11.53 6.91 -5.41
N ALA A 112 -11.28 6.70 -6.71
CA ALA A 112 -10.48 7.58 -7.54
C ALA A 112 -11.08 9.00 -7.61
N LYS A 113 -12.40 9.10 -7.83
CA LYS A 113 -13.12 10.37 -7.86
C LYS A 113 -13.06 11.12 -6.53
N LYS A 114 -13.24 10.40 -5.41
CA LYS A 114 -13.14 10.98 -4.05
C LYS A 114 -11.72 11.43 -3.70
N ALA A 115 -10.71 10.66 -4.12
CA ALA A 115 -9.30 10.99 -3.88
C ALA A 115 -8.75 12.02 -4.89
N ASN A 116 -9.52 12.37 -5.93
CA ASN A 116 -9.12 13.21 -7.06
C ASN A 116 -7.73 12.83 -7.61
N SER A 117 -7.52 11.52 -7.80
CA SER A 117 -6.22 10.93 -8.13
C SER A 117 -6.37 9.83 -9.18
N PRO A 118 -5.40 9.68 -10.10
CA PRO A 118 -5.40 8.59 -11.08
C PRO A 118 -5.31 7.23 -10.39
N MET A 119 -5.98 6.23 -10.95
CA MET A 119 -5.92 4.84 -10.48
C MET A 119 -5.90 3.87 -11.66
N ILE A 120 -5.15 2.77 -11.50
CA ILE A 120 -5.07 1.69 -12.49
C ILE A 120 -6.01 0.57 -12.07
N ILE A 121 -6.93 0.20 -12.96
CA ILE A 121 -7.78 -0.98 -12.81
C ILE A 121 -7.15 -2.13 -13.59
N GLN A 122 -6.91 -3.23 -12.90
CA GLN A 122 -6.26 -4.42 -13.44
C GLN A 122 -7.17 -5.63 -13.32
N PHE A 123 -7.15 -6.48 -14.34
CA PHE A 123 -7.76 -7.81 -14.28
C PHE A 123 -6.64 -8.85 -14.27
N SER A 124 -6.61 -9.69 -13.24
CA SER A 124 -5.78 -10.90 -13.27
C SER A 124 -6.47 -11.99 -14.10
N ASN A 125 -5.74 -13.02 -14.50
CA ASN A 125 -6.33 -14.17 -15.21
C ASN A 125 -7.53 -14.77 -14.44
N GLY A 126 -7.34 -15.02 -13.14
CA GLY A 126 -8.43 -15.49 -12.28
C GLY A 126 -9.54 -14.47 -12.06
N GLY A 127 -9.22 -13.17 -12.11
CA GLY A 127 -10.22 -12.10 -12.01
C GLY A 127 -11.10 -12.00 -13.26
N GLY A 128 -10.52 -12.15 -14.45
CA GLY A 128 -11.25 -12.25 -15.71
C GLY A 128 -12.19 -13.46 -15.72
N LEU A 129 -11.70 -14.63 -15.28
CA LEU A 129 -12.54 -15.83 -15.16
C LEU A 129 -13.69 -15.64 -14.16
N PHE A 130 -13.44 -14.99 -13.03
CA PHE A 130 -14.49 -14.69 -12.05
C PHE A 130 -15.54 -13.74 -12.62
N MET A 131 -15.12 -12.75 -13.40
CA MET A 131 -16.01 -11.79 -14.06
C MET A 131 -16.89 -12.46 -15.14
N ALA A 132 -16.33 -13.39 -15.92
CA ALA A 132 -17.09 -14.17 -16.90
C ALA A 132 -18.05 -15.17 -16.22
N GLY A 133 -17.61 -15.75 -15.10
CA GLY A 133 -18.34 -16.76 -14.34
C GLY A 133 -17.45 -17.97 -14.08
N LYS A 134 -17.24 -18.29 -12.79
CA LYS A 134 -16.33 -19.36 -12.35
C LYS A 134 -16.67 -20.77 -12.88
N LYS A 135 -17.92 -20.99 -13.31
CA LYS A 135 -18.39 -22.28 -13.84
C LYS A 135 -18.21 -22.42 -15.36
N LEU A 136 -17.77 -21.38 -16.05
CA LEU A 136 -17.50 -21.46 -17.49
C LEU A 136 -16.22 -22.25 -17.75
N ASP A 137 -16.20 -22.97 -18.87
CA ASP A 137 -14.99 -23.62 -19.34
C ASP A 137 -13.94 -22.58 -19.73
N ASN A 138 -12.73 -22.75 -19.19
CA ASN A 138 -11.59 -21.86 -19.43
C ASN A 138 -10.51 -22.52 -20.31
N THR A 139 -10.88 -23.54 -21.09
CA THR A 139 -10.03 -24.06 -22.18
C THR A 139 -9.54 -22.90 -23.05
N ASP A 140 -8.23 -22.88 -23.32
CA ASP A 140 -7.52 -21.81 -24.03
C ASP A 140 -7.69 -20.39 -23.45
N GLN A 141 -8.02 -20.26 -22.15
CA GLN A 141 -8.25 -18.97 -21.48
C GLN A 141 -9.46 -18.18 -22.02
N LYS A 142 -10.37 -18.82 -22.77
CA LYS A 142 -11.51 -18.14 -23.43
C LYS A 142 -12.39 -17.39 -22.45
N ALA A 143 -12.75 -18.01 -21.32
CA ALA A 143 -13.57 -17.38 -20.30
C ALA A 143 -12.84 -16.21 -19.62
N ALA A 144 -11.56 -16.36 -19.29
CA ALA A 144 -10.76 -15.27 -18.73
C ALA A 144 -10.67 -14.07 -19.68
N ILE A 145 -10.43 -14.30 -20.97
CA ILE A 145 -10.39 -13.24 -22.00
C ILE A 145 -11.75 -12.54 -22.09
N ALA A 146 -12.84 -13.28 -22.25
CA ALA A 146 -14.18 -12.71 -22.38
C ALA A 146 -14.56 -11.87 -21.15
N GLY A 147 -14.27 -12.36 -19.94
CA GLY A 147 -14.55 -11.63 -18.71
C GLY A 147 -13.70 -10.37 -18.53
N SER A 148 -12.42 -10.41 -18.90
CA SER A 148 -11.56 -9.22 -18.91
C SER A 148 -12.03 -8.18 -19.92
N VAL A 149 -12.48 -8.59 -21.10
CA VAL A 149 -13.06 -7.69 -22.12
C VAL A 149 -14.36 -7.06 -21.61
N ALA A 150 -15.26 -7.85 -21.02
CA ALA A 150 -16.50 -7.34 -20.43
C ALA A 150 -16.24 -6.31 -19.32
N GLY A 151 -15.29 -6.59 -18.41
CA GLY A 151 -14.87 -5.66 -17.37
C GLY A 151 -14.24 -4.38 -17.93
N ALA A 152 -13.40 -4.49 -18.97
CA ALA A 152 -12.80 -3.34 -19.62
C ALA A 152 -13.84 -2.43 -20.31
N LEU A 153 -14.85 -3.02 -20.95
CA LEU A 153 -15.96 -2.27 -21.54
C LEU A 153 -16.76 -1.51 -20.46
N GLN A 154 -17.03 -2.15 -19.32
CA GLN A 154 -17.66 -1.47 -18.18
C GLN A 154 -16.82 -0.30 -17.67
N VAL A 155 -15.50 -0.47 -17.53
CA VAL A 155 -14.61 0.62 -17.11
C VAL A 155 -14.65 1.77 -18.13
N LYS A 156 -14.62 1.45 -19.43
CA LYS A 156 -14.64 2.45 -20.49
C LYS A 156 -15.91 3.30 -20.46
N THR A 157 -17.08 2.68 -20.30
CA THR A 157 -18.36 3.40 -20.28
C THR A 157 -18.55 4.21 -19.00
N LEU A 158 -18.05 3.73 -17.87
CA LEU A 158 -18.24 4.42 -16.57
C LEU A 158 -17.18 5.46 -16.26
N ALA A 159 -15.97 5.34 -16.80
CA ALA A 159 -14.88 6.27 -16.51
C ALA A 159 -15.09 7.69 -17.08
N GLU A 160 -16.01 7.83 -18.05
CA GLU A 160 -16.39 9.13 -18.62
C GLU A 160 -17.38 9.92 -17.74
N LEU A 161 -17.94 9.31 -16.67
CA LEU A 161 -19.01 9.87 -15.80
C LEU A 161 -18.48 10.52 -14.48
#